data_AF-A0A378W1X7-F1
#
_entry.id   AF-A0A378W1X7-F1
#
_cell.length_a   1.000
_cell.length_b   1.000
_cell.length_c   1.000
_cell.angle_alpha   90.00
_cell.angle_beta   90.00
_cell.angle_gamma   90.00
#
_symmetry.space_group_name_H-M   'P 1'
#
loop_
_entity.id
_entity.type
_entity.pdbx_description
1 polymer ?
#
loop_
_entity_poly.entity_id
_entity_poly.type
_entity_poly.pdbx_seq_one_letter_code
_entity_poly.pdbx_strand_id
1 'polypeptide(L)'
;MLSDGISLFAHASTLLHYIVRQAPFGKARLLDDDVMVDFAEVTTPDDRVAVISTLPLTRDESWSQLAVNELVMFREGNIVRHDRPENPVYMSAEEGLEIARAAGVSV
;
A
#
# COMPACT_ATOMS: atom_id res chain seq x y z
N MET A 1 4.61 10.32 -2.51
CA MET A 1 3.85 10.39 -1.23
C MET A 1 4.25 11.66 -0.51
N LEU A 2 3.34 12.27 0.24
CA LEU A 2 3.58 13.48 1.04
C LEU A 2 2.98 13.28 2.44
N SER A 3 3.62 13.79 3.48
CA SER A 3 3.14 13.66 4.86
C SER A 3 3.35 14.95 5.64
N ASP A 4 2.46 15.23 6.59
CA ASP A 4 2.61 16.29 7.60
C ASP A 4 2.91 15.73 9.01
N GLY A 5 3.14 14.42 9.12
CA GLY A 5 3.38 13.71 10.38
C GLY A 5 2.11 13.22 11.09
N ILE A 6 0.92 13.68 10.67
CA ILE A 6 -0.38 13.23 11.18
C ILE A 6 -1.13 12.47 10.09
N SER A 7 -1.07 12.97 8.87
CA SER A 7 -1.74 12.45 7.69
C SER A 7 -0.74 12.11 6.61
N LEU A 8 -1.00 11.02 5.90
CA LEU A 8 -0.21 10.56 4.76
C LEU A 8 -1.04 10.65 3.49
N PHE A 9 -0.56 11.41 2.52
CA PHE A 9 -1.16 11.54 1.20
C PHE A 9 -0.41 10.68 0.18
N ALA A 10 -1.13 9.76 -0.46
CA ALA A 10 -0.62 8.87 -1.47
C ALA A 10 -1.32 9.15 -2.80
N HIS A 11 -0.54 9.57 -3.81
CA HIS A 11 -1.00 9.75 -5.17
C HIS A 11 -0.39 8.66 -6.05
N ALA A 12 -1.21 7.93 -6.80
CA ALA A 12 -0.78 6.85 -7.68
C ALA A 12 -0.69 7.33 -9.12
N SER A 13 0.46 7.87 -9.56
CA SER A 13 0.66 8.21 -10.97
C SER A 13 0.80 6.96 -11.87
N THR A 14 1.26 5.86 -11.30
CA THR A 14 1.43 4.56 -11.97
C THR A 14 0.91 3.45 -11.06
N LEU A 15 1.80 2.67 -10.45
CA LEU A 15 1.49 1.52 -9.63
C LEU A 15 1.70 1.85 -8.16
N LEU A 16 0.62 1.80 -7.39
CA LEU A 16 0.67 1.93 -5.94
C LEU A 16 -0.39 1.04 -5.32
N HIS A 17 0.00 0.31 -4.28
CA HIS A 17 -0.85 -0.58 -3.52
C HIS A 17 -0.86 -0.16 -2.06
N TYR A 18 -1.92 -0.52 -1.37
CA TYR A 18 -1.98 -0.37 0.08
C TYR A 18 -2.65 -1.58 0.73
N ILE A 19 -2.37 -1.76 2.00
CA ILE A 19 -3.11 -2.64 2.90
C ILE A 19 -3.32 -1.91 4.23
N VAL A 20 -4.48 -2.11 4.84
CA VAL A 20 -4.74 -1.68 6.22
C VAL A 20 -4.78 -2.93 7.09
N ARG A 21 -3.83 -3.05 8.00
CA ARG A 21 -3.78 -4.12 9.01
C ARG A 21 -4.44 -3.60 10.29
N GLN A 22 -5.30 -4.42 10.87
CA GLN A 22 -5.93 -4.17 12.17
C GLN A 22 -6.19 -5.49 12.86
N ALA A 23 -6.47 -5.46 14.16
CA ALA A 23 -6.81 -6.67 14.90
C ALA A 23 -8.04 -7.40 14.31
N PRO A 24 -8.06 -8.75 14.36
CA PRO A 24 -7.01 -9.63 14.86
C PRO A 24 -5.80 -9.67 13.91
N PHE A 25 -4.60 -9.45 14.46
CA PHE A 25 -3.36 -9.51 13.69
C PHE A 25 -2.97 -10.96 13.45
N GLY A 26 -2.55 -11.24 12.22
CA GLY A 26 -2.06 -12.55 11.80
C GLY A 26 -0.58 -12.52 11.43
N LYS A 27 -0.13 -13.62 10.85
CA LYS A 27 1.20 -13.72 10.24
C LYS A 27 1.13 -13.27 8.79
N ALA A 28 2.17 -12.61 8.31
CA ALA A 28 2.34 -12.36 6.89
C ALA A 28 3.72 -12.82 6.43
N ARG A 29 3.79 -13.40 5.24
CA ARG A 29 5.04 -13.85 4.62
C ARG A 29 5.48 -12.84 3.58
N LEU A 30 6.71 -12.33 3.73
CA LEU A 30 7.30 -11.40 2.78
C LEU A 30 7.46 -12.07 1.40
N LEU A 31 7.40 -11.26 0.35
CA LEU A 31 7.54 -11.71 -1.04
C LEU A 31 8.98 -12.06 -1.40
N ASP A 32 9.93 -11.28 -0.88
CA ASP A 32 11.34 -11.28 -1.30
C ASP A 32 12.19 -12.29 -0.52
N ASP A 33 11.89 -12.47 0.77
CA ASP A 33 12.54 -13.43 1.64
C ASP A 33 11.48 -14.33 2.29
N ASP A 34 11.80 -15.60 2.55
CA ASP A 34 10.95 -16.55 3.31
C ASP A 34 10.84 -16.19 4.81
N VAL A 35 10.93 -14.90 5.12
CA VAL A 35 10.72 -14.32 6.43
C VAL A 35 9.21 -14.14 6.66
N MET A 36 8.77 -14.65 7.80
CA MET A 36 7.41 -14.50 8.29
C MET A 36 7.42 -13.54 9.47
N VAL A 37 6.53 -12.55 9.44
CA VAL A 37 6.35 -11.61 10.55
C VAL A 37 5.01 -11.93 11.22
N ASP A 38 5.05 -12.21 12.51
CA ASP A 38 3.86 -12.29 13.35
C ASP A 38 3.54 -10.91 13.91
N PHE A 39 2.54 -10.23 13.35
CA PHE A 39 2.19 -8.88 13.78
C PHE A 39 1.55 -8.88 15.18
N ALA A 40 0.97 -10.00 15.63
CA ALA A 40 0.38 -10.08 16.96
C ALA A 40 1.42 -9.98 18.09
N GLU A 41 2.70 -10.26 17.81
CA GLU A 41 3.78 -10.14 18.81
C GLU A 41 4.20 -8.68 19.07
N VAL A 42 3.86 -7.76 18.17
CA VAL A 42 4.33 -6.37 18.18
C VAL A 42 3.22 -5.33 18.11
N THR A 43 1.95 -5.75 18.21
CA THR A 43 0.77 -4.88 18.14
C THR A 43 -0.22 -5.17 19.27
N THR A 44 -1.15 -4.26 19.48
CA THR A 44 -2.28 -4.37 20.41
C THR A 44 -3.61 -4.46 19.64
N PRO A 45 -4.71 -4.95 20.26
CA PRO A 45 -6.02 -5.00 19.59
C PRO A 45 -6.53 -3.65 19.06
N ASP A 46 -6.03 -2.54 19.58
CA ASP A 46 -6.43 -1.19 19.19
C ASP A 46 -5.56 -0.62 18.05
N ASP A 47 -4.47 -1.30 17.68
CA ASP A 47 -3.58 -0.84 16.63
C ASP A 47 -4.20 -0.96 15.23
N ARG A 48 -3.85 0.00 14.38
CA ARG A 48 -4.16 0.00 12.95
C ARG A 48 -3.02 0.60 12.16
N VAL A 49 -2.58 -0.11 11.13
CA VAL A 49 -1.43 0.29 10.33
C VAL A 49 -1.78 0.23 8.85
N ALA A 50 -1.68 1.37 8.17
CA ALA A 50 -1.72 1.41 6.72
C ALA A 50 -0.30 1.27 6.17
N VAL A 51 -0.08 0.28 5.31
CA VAL A 51 1.18 0.11 4.57
C VAL A 51 0.92 0.42 3.10
N ILE A 52 1.77 1.24 2.50
CA ILE A 52 1.67 1.66 1.11
C ILE A 52 3.00 1.32 0.42
N SER A 53 2.93 0.67 -0.74
CA SER A 53 4.10 0.25 -1.52
C SER A 53 3.77 0.19 -3.01
N THR A 54 4.77 0.20 -3.89
CA THR A 54 4.57 0.11 -5.34
C THR A 54 4.00 -1.25 -5.75
N LEU A 55 4.48 -2.33 -5.13
CA LEU A 55 3.96 -3.69 -5.26
C LEU A 55 3.56 -4.23 -3.89
N PRO A 56 2.63 -5.20 -3.81
CA PRO A 56 2.40 -5.96 -2.58
C PRO A 56 3.74 -6.44 -1.99
N LEU A 57 3.86 -6.46 -0.66
CA LEU A 57 5.07 -6.95 0.02
C LEU A 57 4.89 -8.35 0.61
N THR A 58 3.65 -8.86 0.62
CA THR A 58 3.29 -10.16 1.22
C THR A 58 2.42 -10.98 0.27
N ARG A 59 2.50 -12.32 0.36
CA ARG A 59 1.80 -13.25 -0.55
C ARG A 59 0.45 -13.73 -0.03
N ASP A 60 0.27 -13.69 1.28
CA ASP A 60 -0.87 -14.26 2.03
C ASP A 60 -1.84 -13.20 2.55
N GLU A 61 -1.74 -11.97 2.03
CA GLU A 61 -2.65 -10.87 2.35
C GLU A 61 -3.23 -10.24 1.08
N SER A 62 -4.42 -9.64 1.21
CA SER A 62 -5.08 -8.93 0.11
C SER A 62 -4.68 -7.45 0.11
N TRP A 63 -3.83 -7.08 -0.84
CA TRP A 63 -3.47 -5.69 -1.11
C TRP A 63 -4.44 -5.07 -2.11
N SER A 64 -4.78 -3.79 -1.89
CA SER A 64 -5.62 -3.00 -2.79
C SER A 64 -4.76 -2.10 -3.67
N GLN A 65 -4.93 -2.17 -4.98
CA GLN A 65 -4.29 -1.22 -5.90
C GLN A 65 -5.07 0.09 -5.91
N LEU A 66 -4.36 1.22 -5.84
CA LEU A 66 -4.94 2.53 -6.15
C LEU A 66 -5.07 2.68 -7.67
N ALA A 67 -6.15 3.29 -8.12
CA ALA A 67 -6.30 3.61 -9.53
C ALA A 67 -5.26 4.64 -9.97
N VAL A 68 -4.88 4.60 -11.24
CA VAL A 68 -4.02 5.61 -11.84
C VAL A 68 -4.68 6.99 -11.70
N ASN A 69 -3.93 7.96 -11.19
CA ASN A 69 -4.36 9.31 -10.79
C ASN A 69 -5.32 9.36 -9.59
N GLU A 70 -5.39 8.32 -8.76
CA GLU A 70 -6.10 8.37 -7.47
C GLU A 70 -5.22 9.02 -6.40
N LEU A 71 -5.84 9.89 -5.58
CA LEU A 71 -5.25 10.48 -4.38
C LEU A 71 -5.97 9.97 -3.14
N VAL A 72 -5.24 9.39 -2.19
CA VAL A 72 -5.79 8.91 -0.92
C VAL A 72 -5.10 9.57 0.26
N MET A 73 -5.89 9.98 1.25
CA MET A 73 -5.42 10.50 2.54
C MET A 73 -5.63 9.45 3.61
N PHE A 74 -4.54 9.02 4.23
CA PHE A 74 -4.54 8.13 5.37
C PHE A 74 -4.28 8.90 6.67
N ARG A 75 -4.94 8.51 7.77
CA ARG A 75 -4.70 9.02 9.12
C ARG A 75 -5.02 7.93 10.14
N GLU A 76 -4.12 7.69 11.10
CA GLU A 76 -4.29 6.64 12.12
C GLU A 76 -4.65 5.27 11.50
N GLY A 77 -4.00 4.94 10.38
CA GLY A 77 -4.25 3.70 9.63
C GLY A 77 -5.59 3.64 8.88
N ASN A 78 -6.41 4.69 8.91
CA ASN A 78 -7.68 4.79 8.19
C ASN A 78 -7.56 5.53 6.87
N ILE A 79 -8.38 5.18 5.88
CA ILE A 79 -8.66 6.05 4.74
C ILE A 79 -9.67 7.10 5.19
N VAL A 80 -9.25 8.37 5.22
CA VAL A 80 -10.11 9.50 5.57
C VAL A 80 -10.76 10.10 4.34
N ARG A 81 -10.03 10.12 3.22
CA ARG A 81 -10.52 10.64 1.95
C ARG A 81 -9.86 9.94 0.78
N HIS A 82 -10.63 9.79 -0.29
CA HIS A 82 -10.15 9.40 -1.59
C HIS A 82 -10.70 10.36 -2.64
N ASP A 83 -9.87 10.68 -3.61
CA ASP A 83 -10.23 11.35 -4.85
C ASP A 83 -9.90 10.38 -5.98
N ARG A 84 -10.88 9.54 -6.31
CA ARG A 84 -10.75 8.48 -7.32
C ARG A 84 -11.31 9.01 -8.65
N PRO A 85 -10.59 8.85 -9.77
CA PRO A 85 -11.10 9.23 -11.07
C PRO A 85 -12.43 8.54 -11.42
N GLU A 86 -13.29 9.24 -12.16
CA GLU A 86 -14.60 8.72 -12.60
C GLU A 86 -14.48 7.42 -13.41
N ASN A 87 -13.46 7.34 -14.27
CA ASN A 87 -13.11 6.17 -15.07
C ASN A 87 -11.76 5.60 -14.59
N PRO A 88 -11.76 4.77 -13.53
CA PRO A 88 -10.54 4.29 -12.90
C PRO A 88 -9.83 3.27 -13.80
N VAL A 89 -8.52 3.46 -13.97
CA VAL A 89 -7.63 2.54 -14.67
C VAL A 89 -6.70 1.90 -13.65
N TYR A 90 -6.47 0.60 -13.80
CA TYR A 90 -5.53 -0.17 -12.99
C TYR A 90 -4.46 -0.76 -13.90
N MET A 91 -3.22 -0.77 -13.42
CA MET A 91 -2.08 -1.32 -14.15
C MET A 91 -1.78 -2.73 -13.67
N SER A 92 -1.30 -3.58 -14.58
CA SER A 92 -0.62 -4.80 -14.19
C SER A 92 0.72 -4.48 -13.50
N ALA A 93 1.25 -5.43 -12.73
CA ALA A 93 2.57 -5.29 -12.12
C ALA A 93 3.67 -5.10 -13.19
N GLU A 94 3.55 -5.77 -14.35
CA GLU A 94 4.50 -5.68 -15.45
C GLU A 94 4.54 -4.25 -16.03
N GLU A 95 3.40 -3.71 -16.44
CA GLU A 95 3.28 -2.34 -16.99
C GLU A 95 3.80 -1.29 -16.01
N GLY A 96 3.41 -1.40 -14.73
CA GLY A 96 3.84 -0.46 -13.70
C GLY A 96 5.36 -0.46 -13.49
N LEU A 97 5.98 -1.64 -13.53
CA LEU A 97 7.42 -1.79 -13.34
C LEU A 97 8.22 -1.32 -14.56
N GLU A 98 7.69 -1.50 -15.77
CA GLU A 98 8.26 -0.93 -16.99
C GLU A 98 8.31 0.61 -16.93
N ILE A 99 7.23 1.25 -16.50
CA ILE A 99 7.20 2.71 -16.36
C ILE A 99 8.18 3.19 -15.28
N ALA A 100 8.25 2.50 -14.14
CA ALA A 100 9.21 2.83 -13.08
C ALA A 100 10.67 2.76 -13.57
N ARG A 101 11.00 1.72 -14.34
CA ARG A 101 12.32 1.57 -14.98
C ARG A 101 12.60 2.68 -15.98
N ALA A 102 11.62 3.03 -16.81
CA ALA A 102 11.76 4.13 -17.79
C ALA A 102 11.98 5.49 -17.12
N ALA A 103 11.43 5.69 -15.91
CA ALA A 103 11.63 6.90 -15.11
C ALA A 103 12.96 6.93 -14.34
N GLY A 104 13.81 5.90 -14.47
CA GLY A 104 15.11 5.83 -13.78
C GLY A 104 15.03 5.48 -12.30
N VAL A 105 13.91 4.91 -11.82
CA VAL A 105 13.76 4.43 -10.44
C VAL A 105 14.31 3.01 -10.36
N SER A 106 15.29 2.78 -9.49
CA SER A 106 15.67 1.40 -9.10
C SER A 106 14.56 0.81 -8.25
N VAL A 107 13.97 -0.28 -8.75
CA VAL A 107 12.98 -1.12 -8.08
C VAL A 107 13.62 -2.42 -7.64
#